data_AF-A0A9D6KLQ0-F1
#
_entry.id   AF-A0A9D6KLQ0-F1
#
_cell.length_a   1.000
_cell.length_b   1.000
_cell.length_c   1.000
_cell.angle_alpha   90.00
_cell.angle_beta   90.00
_cell.angle_gamma   90.00
#
_symmetry.space_group_name_H-M   'P 1'
#
loop_
_entity.id
_entity.type
_entity.pdbx_description
1 polymer ?
#
loop_
_entity_poly.entity_id
_entity_poly.type
_entity_poly.pdbx_seq_one_letter_code
_entity_poly.pdbx_strand_id
1 'polypeptide(L)'
;MLVACVTALAVHAHGVMFPVEALIMVSNGRYVRDEEKFKRYAYAALASRFQNNRASFEHFYSSLPSAATKDEFLRVTSFYLFLVKQGDWRVAVEGSDPVIDYLTNTFKLVAFFSLVESLSDEGHQDFYEWLCGEDPERTFPVGDPAALRTLYERYKASYGSVRRCIAFFDRLPQPRKEALCNAIHLDGIPVSSIKKVAEFLYDLRSKFVHEGRLALQVSDTSVFSQRKEKVVRTELTITGLLEAFEEGVLAYFGDGT
;
A
#
# COMPACT_ATOMS: atom_id res chain seq x y z
N MET A 1 -12.99 5.62 -6.14
CA MET A 1 -12.28 6.23 -7.29
C MET A 1 -10.92 5.58 -7.58
N LEU A 2 -10.07 5.32 -6.58
CA LEU A 2 -8.74 4.68 -6.77
C LEU A 2 -8.78 3.22 -7.26
N VAL A 3 -9.75 2.43 -6.79
CA VAL A 3 -10.01 1.07 -7.30
C VAL A 3 -10.34 1.11 -8.80
N ALA A 4 -11.05 2.15 -9.27
CA ALA A 4 -11.36 2.30 -10.69
C ALA A 4 -10.12 2.67 -11.54
N CYS A 5 -9.17 3.45 -11.02
CA CYS A 5 -7.95 3.82 -11.76
C CYS A 5 -6.96 2.65 -11.93
N VAL A 6 -6.74 1.84 -10.89
CA VAL A 6 -5.88 0.63 -11.01
C VAL A 6 -6.53 -0.40 -11.95
N THR A 7 -7.87 -0.50 -11.92
CA THR A 7 -8.64 -1.41 -12.77
C THR A 7 -8.68 -0.94 -14.24
N ALA A 8 -8.84 0.37 -14.50
CA ALA A 8 -8.87 0.90 -15.85
C ALA A 8 -7.52 0.78 -16.58
N LEU A 9 -6.40 0.95 -15.87
CA LEU A 9 -5.06 0.82 -16.46
C LEU A 9 -4.65 -0.65 -16.69
N ALA A 10 -5.05 -1.57 -15.80
CA ALA A 10 -4.77 -3.01 -15.98
C ALA A 10 -5.58 -3.63 -17.13
N VAL A 11 -6.81 -3.16 -17.39
CA VAL A 11 -7.68 -3.67 -18.46
C VAL A 11 -7.14 -3.32 -19.85
N HIS A 12 -6.39 -2.22 -20.01
CA HIS A 12 -5.81 -1.85 -21.31
C HIS A 12 -4.56 -2.64 -21.69
N ALA A 13 -3.81 -3.20 -20.74
CA ALA A 13 -2.53 -3.85 -21.02
C ALA A 13 -2.63 -5.34 -21.42
N HIS A 14 -3.75 -6.03 -21.13
CA HIS A 14 -3.79 -7.50 -21.25
C HIS A 14 -5.00 -8.11 -21.99
N GLY A 15 -5.91 -7.31 -22.57
CA GLY A 15 -6.99 -7.87 -23.42
C GLY A 15 -7.95 -8.84 -22.70
N VAL A 16 -7.87 -8.97 -21.38
CA VAL A 16 -8.81 -9.74 -20.55
C VAL A 16 -9.71 -8.74 -19.84
N MET A 17 -10.96 -8.62 -20.33
CA MET A 17 -12.02 -7.90 -19.63
C MET A 17 -12.36 -8.65 -18.34
N PHE A 18 -11.81 -8.20 -17.20
CA PHE A 18 -12.42 -8.47 -15.91
C PHE A 18 -13.55 -7.44 -15.71
N PRO A 19 -14.81 -7.86 -15.49
CA PRO A 19 -15.89 -6.91 -15.24
C PRO A 19 -15.54 -6.07 -14.00
N VAL A 20 -15.65 -4.75 -14.12
CA VAL A 20 -15.26 -3.76 -13.09
C VAL A 20 -16.00 -4.00 -11.76
N GLU A 21 -17.17 -4.63 -11.80
CA GLU A 21 -17.97 -5.04 -10.64
C GLU A 21 -17.38 -6.25 -9.89
N ALA A 22 -16.54 -7.07 -10.53
CA ALA A 22 -15.91 -8.25 -9.93
C ALA A 22 -14.57 -7.95 -9.20
N LEU A 23 -14.11 -6.69 -9.22
CA LEU A 23 -12.85 -6.24 -8.63
C LEU A 23 -13.05 -5.29 -7.44
N ILE A 24 -14.24 -5.28 -6.85
CA ILE A 24 -14.43 -4.76 -5.50
C ILE A 24 -13.56 -5.63 -4.58
N MET A 25 -12.56 -5.02 -3.94
CA MET A 25 -11.66 -5.66 -2.96
C MET A 25 -12.38 -6.01 -1.65
N VAL A 26 -13.57 -6.61 -1.73
CA VAL A 26 -14.36 -7.01 -0.58
C VAL A 26 -14.27 -8.53 -0.45
N SER A 27 -13.81 -8.98 0.71
CA SER A 27 -13.91 -10.36 1.15
C SER A 27 -15.40 -10.72 1.28
N ASN A 28 -15.85 -11.70 0.50
CA ASN A 28 -17.24 -12.17 0.47
C ASN A 28 -17.33 -13.70 0.56
N GLY A 29 -16.28 -14.34 1.11
CA GLY A 29 -16.15 -15.80 1.21
C GLY A 29 -15.68 -16.46 -0.08
N ARG A 30 -15.41 -15.71 -1.16
CA ARG A 30 -14.94 -16.24 -2.45
C ARG A 30 -13.62 -17.02 -2.32
N TYR A 31 -12.70 -16.56 -1.48
CA TYR A 31 -11.36 -17.14 -1.38
C TYR A 31 -11.37 -18.42 -0.55
N VAL A 32 -12.18 -18.49 0.51
CA VAL A 32 -12.38 -19.71 1.28
C VAL A 32 -13.17 -20.77 0.48
N ARG A 33 -14.04 -20.38 -0.47
CA ARG A 33 -14.72 -21.35 -1.36
C ARG A 33 -13.76 -22.16 -2.24
N ASP A 34 -12.61 -21.58 -2.61
CA ASP A 34 -11.56 -22.22 -3.41
C ASP A 34 -10.23 -22.19 -2.61
N GLU A 35 -10.34 -22.53 -1.33
CA GLU A 35 -9.31 -22.36 -0.31
C GLU A 35 -7.97 -22.99 -0.70
N GLU A 36 -7.98 -24.22 -1.23
CA GLU A 36 -6.75 -24.90 -1.61
C GLU A 36 -5.99 -24.20 -2.74
N LYS A 37 -6.70 -23.65 -3.73
CA LYS A 37 -6.08 -22.85 -4.79
C LYS A 37 -5.49 -21.57 -4.21
N PHE A 38 -6.25 -20.84 -3.41
CA PHE A 38 -5.80 -19.57 -2.87
C PHE A 38 -4.70 -19.72 -1.82
N LYS A 39 -4.66 -20.83 -1.06
CA LYS A 39 -3.52 -21.19 -0.20
C LYS A 39 -2.25 -21.46 -0.99
N ARG A 40 -2.34 -22.00 -2.22
CA ARG A 40 -1.17 -22.12 -3.11
C ARG A 40 -0.64 -20.74 -3.50
N TYR A 41 -1.53 -19.81 -3.83
CA TYR A 41 -1.13 -18.42 -4.14
C TYR A 41 -0.56 -17.71 -2.92
N ALA A 42 -1.22 -17.81 -1.77
CA ALA A 42 -0.76 -17.20 -0.53
C ALA A 42 0.64 -17.71 -0.13
N TYR A 43 0.87 -19.02 -0.25
CA TYR A 43 2.19 -19.59 -0.03
C TYR A 43 3.21 -19.11 -1.07
N ALA A 44 2.89 -19.08 -2.36
CA ALA A 44 3.78 -18.52 -3.38
C ALA A 44 4.12 -17.04 -3.10
N ALA A 45 3.19 -16.31 -2.51
CA ALA A 45 3.38 -14.92 -2.13
C ALA A 45 4.29 -14.77 -0.90
N LEU A 46 4.23 -15.67 0.08
CA LEU A 46 4.89 -15.50 1.39
C LEU A 46 5.94 -16.57 1.73
N ALA A 47 6.27 -17.49 0.82
CA ALA A 47 7.11 -18.66 1.09
C ALA A 47 8.45 -18.33 1.76
N SER A 48 9.09 -17.23 1.35
CA SER A 48 10.33 -16.69 1.93
C SER A 48 10.24 -16.49 3.44
N ARG A 49 9.10 -15.99 3.94
CA ARG A 49 8.88 -15.73 5.38
C ARG A 49 8.69 -17.00 6.19
N PHE A 50 8.33 -18.10 5.54
CA PHE A 50 8.21 -19.42 6.14
C PHE A 50 9.44 -20.29 5.86
N GLN A 51 10.59 -19.71 5.50
CA GLN A 51 11.80 -20.45 5.14
C GLN A 51 11.58 -21.49 4.03
N ASN A 52 10.64 -21.21 3.12
CA ASN A 52 10.15 -22.14 2.10
C ASN A 52 9.60 -23.46 2.68
N ASN A 53 9.12 -23.46 3.91
CA ASN A 53 8.48 -24.60 4.56
C ASN A 53 6.94 -24.49 4.44
N ARG A 54 6.34 -25.39 3.66
CA ARG A 54 4.89 -25.43 3.47
C ARG A 54 4.14 -25.75 4.76
N ALA A 55 4.66 -26.62 5.62
CA ALA A 55 3.99 -26.99 6.87
C ALA A 55 3.91 -25.81 7.84
N SER A 56 4.95 -24.98 7.91
CA SER A 56 4.94 -23.75 8.73
C SER A 56 3.89 -22.74 8.25
N PHE A 57 3.72 -22.59 6.94
CA PHE A 57 2.65 -21.78 6.36
C PHE A 57 1.26 -22.33 6.70
N GLU A 58 1.05 -23.64 6.54
CA GLU A 58 -0.22 -24.29 6.86
C GLU A 58 -0.57 -24.14 8.34
N HIS A 59 0.43 -24.24 9.23
CA HIS A 59 0.24 -24.02 10.65
C HIS A 59 -0.22 -22.59 10.95
N PHE A 60 0.47 -21.57 10.42
CA PHE A 60 0.07 -20.17 10.54
C PHE A 60 -1.34 -19.92 9.99
N TYR A 61 -1.65 -20.45 8.82
CA TYR A 61 -2.97 -20.27 8.21
C TYR A 61 -4.07 -20.95 9.05
N SER A 62 -3.78 -22.13 9.61
CA SER A 62 -4.72 -22.85 10.47
C SER A 62 -5.02 -22.13 11.77
N SER A 63 -4.08 -21.32 12.29
CA SER A 63 -4.26 -20.54 13.52
C SER A 63 -5.09 -19.27 13.35
N LEU A 64 -5.46 -18.88 12.12
CA LEU A 64 -6.31 -17.72 11.89
C LEU A 64 -7.73 -17.97 12.47
N PRO A 65 -8.29 -17.01 13.23
CA PRO A 65 -9.39 -17.25 14.17
C PRO A 65 -10.76 -17.50 13.51
N SER A 66 -10.99 -16.98 12.31
CA SER A 66 -12.31 -17.04 11.66
C SER A 66 -12.21 -17.29 10.16
N ALA A 67 -13.31 -17.78 9.57
CA ALA A 67 -13.44 -17.92 8.12
C ALA A 67 -13.35 -16.56 7.40
N ALA A 68 -13.85 -15.47 8.01
CA ALA A 68 -13.74 -14.13 7.45
C ALA A 68 -12.28 -13.65 7.41
N THR A 69 -11.52 -13.88 8.51
CA THR A 69 -10.09 -13.56 8.58
C THR A 69 -9.29 -14.37 7.57
N LYS A 70 -9.62 -15.66 7.39
CA LYS A 70 -9.02 -16.52 6.38
C LYS A 70 -9.31 -16.03 4.97
N ASP A 71 -10.56 -15.68 4.65
CA ASP A 71 -10.95 -15.14 3.35
C ASP A 71 -10.18 -13.86 3.04
N GLU A 72 -10.07 -12.97 4.02
CA GLU A 72 -9.36 -11.70 3.92
C GLU A 72 -7.85 -11.89 3.75
N PHE A 73 -7.23 -12.81 4.51
CA PHE A 73 -5.82 -13.18 4.32
C PHE A 73 -5.56 -13.73 2.91
N LEU A 74 -6.39 -14.66 2.44
CA LEU A 74 -6.27 -15.24 1.10
C LEU A 74 -6.48 -14.19 0.01
N ARG A 75 -7.43 -13.25 0.21
CA ARG A 75 -7.64 -12.11 -0.69
C ARG A 75 -6.38 -11.28 -0.79
N VAL A 76 -5.90 -10.76 0.33
CA VAL A 76 -4.76 -9.83 0.38
C VAL A 76 -3.51 -10.45 -0.21
N THR A 77 -3.20 -11.69 0.16
CA THR A 77 -2.02 -12.40 -0.34
C THR A 77 -2.12 -12.73 -1.84
N SER A 78 -3.31 -13.01 -2.35
CA SER A 78 -3.53 -13.20 -3.79
C SER A 78 -3.30 -11.92 -4.58
N PHE A 79 -3.90 -10.81 -4.15
CA PHE A 79 -3.67 -9.52 -4.80
C PHE A 79 -2.20 -9.09 -4.69
N TYR A 80 -1.57 -9.31 -3.54
CA TYR A 80 -0.15 -9.05 -3.36
C TYR A 80 0.71 -9.85 -4.36
N LEU A 81 0.43 -11.15 -4.52
CA LEU A 81 1.16 -12.00 -5.47
C LEU A 81 1.11 -11.42 -6.90
N PHE A 82 -0.09 -11.11 -7.39
CA PHE A 82 -0.28 -10.75 -8.80
C PHE A 82 -0.02 -9.28 -9.11
N LEU A 83 -0.41 -8.35 -8.22
CA LEU A 83 -0.28 -6.92 -8.49
C LEU A 83 1.04 -6.33 -8.00
N VAL A 84 1.68 -6.96 -7.02
CA VAL A 84 2.85 -6.38 -6.36
C VAL A 84 4.09 -7.25 -6.55
N LYS A 85 4.03 -8.53 -6.17
CA LYS A 85 5.20 -9.41 -6.19
C LYS A 85 5.61 -9.81 -7.60
N GLN A 86 4.65 -10.16 -8.45
CA GLN A 86 4.87 -10.61 -9.84
C GLN A 86 4.43 -9.58 -10.90
N GLY A 87 3.81 -8.47 -10.48
CA GLY A 87 3.22 -7.48 -11.38
C GLY A 87 4.27 -6.55 -11.99
N ASP A 88 4.86 -6.94 -13.12
CA ASP A 88 5.85 -6.12 -13.84
C ASP A 88 5.24 -5.44 -15.06
N TRP A 89 5.63 -4.18 -15.30
CA TRP A 89 5.28 -3.48 -16.54
C TRP A 89 6.24 -3.89 -17.65
N ARG A 90 5.75 -4.69 -18.60
CA ARG A 90 6.55 -5.22 -19.71
C ARG A 90 6.28 -4.50 -21.01
N VAL A 91 7.33 -4.23 -21.78
CA VAL A 91 7.24 -3.67 -23.13
C VAL A 91 8.04 -4.52 -24.12
N ALA A 92 7.60 -4.53 -25.37
CA ALA A 92 8.27 -5.19 -26.48
C ALA A 92 8.75 -4.14 -27.49
N VAL A 93 9.63 -3.24 -27.04
CA VAL A 93 10.26 -2.21 -27.88
C VAL A 93 11.71 -2.62 -28.11
N GLU A 94 12.14 -2.63 -29.38
CA GLU A 94 13.51 -2.97 -29.71
C GLU A 94 14.49 -1.99 -29.06
N GLY A 95 15.55 -2.53 -28.43
CA GLY A 95 16.56 -1.73 -27.72
C GLY A 95 16.13 -1.20 -26.35
N SER A 96 14.93 -1.52 -25.86
CA SER A 96 14.52 -1.21 -24.48
C SER A 96 14.64 -2.42 -23.56
N ASP A 97 14.79 -2.17 -22.26
CA ASP A 97 14.66 -3.21 -21.25
C ASP A 97 13.24 -3.82 -21.28
N PRO A 98 13.12 -5.15 -21.11
CA PRO A 98 11.83 -5.84 -21.18
C PRO A 98 10.89 -5.46 -20.03
N VAL A 99 11.43 -4.93 -18.94
CA VAL A 99 10.70 -4.41 -17.77
C VAL A 99 11.11 -2.94 -17.59
N ILE A 100 10.11 -2.08 -17.43
CA ILE A 100 10.34 -0.65 -17.19
C ILE A 100 10.25 -0.38 -15.69
N ASP A 101 11.40 -0.30 -15.02
CA ASP A 101 11.50 -0.28 -13.55
C ASP A 101 10.73 0.87 -12.90
N TYR A 102 10.91 2.09 -13.39
CA TYR A 102 10.23 3.26 -12.80
C TYR A 102 8.71 3.15 -12.87
N LEU A 103 8.19 2.53 -13.93
CA LEU A 103 6.75 2.36 -14.13
C LEU A 103 6.26 1.21 -13.26
N THR A 104 6.97 0.08 -13.32
CA THR A 104 6.74 -1.10 -12.48
C THR A 104 6.70 -0.74 -10.99
N ASN A 105 7.72 -0.06 -10.48
CA ASN A 105 7.82 0.31 -9.06
C ASN A 105 6.73 1.29 -8.65
N THR A 106 6.36 2.22 -9.54
CA THR A 106 5.26 3.16 -9.29
C THR A 106 3.92 2.42 -9.16
N PHE A 107 3.61 1.49 -10.08
CA PHE A 107 2.38 0.69 -10.02
C PHE A 107 2.36 -0.24 -8.81
N LYS A 108 3.48 -0.91 -8.51
CA LYS A 108 3.62 -1.74 -7.31
C LYS A 108 3.39 -0.92 -6.05
N LEU A 109 3.87 0.32 -5.99
CA LEU A 109 3.65 1.21 -4.84
C LEU A 109 2.16 1.58 -4.68
N VAL A 110 1.45 1.86 -5.78
CA VAL A 110 0.00 2.12 -5.74
C VAL A 110 -0.76 0.88 -5.24
N ALA A 111 -0.44 -0.31 -5.77
CA ALA A 111 -1.08 -1.56 -5.37
C ALA A 111 -0.76 -1.92 -3.91
N PHE A 112 0.49 -1.76 -3.47
CA PHE A 112 0.94 -1.92 -2.09
C PHE A 112 0.07 -1.08 -1.14
N PHE A 113 -0.08 0.22 -1.42
CA PHE A 113 -0.86 1.10 -0.54
C PHE A 113 -2.35 0.80 -0.58
N SER A 114 -2.88 0.41 -1.75
CA SER A 114 -4.28 0.00 -1.85
C SER A 114 -4.58 -1.22 -0.99
N LEU A 115 -3.64 -2.18 -0.92
CA LEU A 115 -3.77 -3.36 -0.06
C LEU A 115 -3.68 -2.99 1.42
N VAL A 116 -2.71 -2.16 1.81
CA VAL A 116 -2.60 -1.67 3.18
C VAL A 116 -3.86 -0.92 3.62
N GLU A 117 -4.39 -0.03 2.78
CA GLU A 117 -5.63 0.71 3.05
C GLU A 117 -6.83 -0.24 3.21
N SER A 118 -6.86 -1.35 2.46
CA SER A 118 -7.94 -2.35 2.49
C SER A 118 -7.95 -3.23 3.75
N LEU A 119 -6.83 -3.32 4.48
CA LEU A 119 -6.72 -4.04 5.76
C LEU A 119 -7.30 -3.25 6.95
N SER A 120 -7.76 -2.03 6.75
CA SER A 120 -8.25 -1.17 7.82
C SER A 120 -9.77 -1.17 7.86
N ASP A 121 -10.32 -1.46 9.05
CA ASP A 121 -11.75 -1.34 9.35
C ASP A 121 -12.19 0.12 9.58
N GLU A 122 -11.28 1.09 9.45
CA GLU A 122 -11.65 2.49 9.57
C GLU A 122 -12.63 2.84 8.45
N GLY A 123 -13.77 3.44 8.82
CA GLY A 123 -14.71 3.99 7.86
C GLY A 123 -14.03 5.05 6.97
N HIS A 124 -14.40 5.10 5.70
CA HIS A 124 -14.15 6.27 4.88
C HIS A 124 -15.27 7.28 5.12
N GLN A 125 -14.92 8.53 5.36
CA GLN A 125 -15.88 9.64 5.39
C GLN A 125 -15.38 10.71 4.43
N ASP A 126 -16.27 11.18 3.54
CA ASP A 126 -15.93 12.27 2.64
C ASP A 126 -15.68 13.56 3.44
N PHE A 127 -14.78 14.42 2.96
CA PHE A 127 -14.47 15.66 3.67
C PHE A 127 -15.69 16.57 3.82
N TYR A 128 -16.53 16.66 2.79
CA TYR A 128 -17.74 17.46 2.83
C TYR A 128 -18.76 16.87 3.80
N GLU A 129 -18.97 15.55 3.76
CA GLU A 129 -19.85 14.86 4.72
C GLU A 129 -19.38 15.02 6.17
N TRP A 130 -18.07 14.91 6.40
CA TRP A 130 -17.47 15.20 7.70
C TRP A 130 -17.71 16.64 8.13
N LEU A 131 -17.49 17.59 7.22
CA LEU A 131 -17.66 19.01 7.47
C LEU A 131 -19.11 19.40 7.77
N CYS A 132 -20.08 18.75 7.12
CA CYS A 132 -21.51 18.93 7.38
C CYS A 132 -22.01 18.18 8.62
N GLY A 133 -21.29 17.16 9.08
CA GLY A 133 -21.58 16.45 10.34
C GLY A 133 -21.02 17.15 11.58
N GLU A 134 -20.07 18.08 11.40
CA GLU A 134 -19.71 19.08 12.41
C GLU A 134 -20.86 20.08 12.58
N ASP A 135 -20.69 21.10 13.44
CA ASP A 135 -21.69 22.16 13.62
C ASP A 135 -21.84 22.98 12.32
N PRO A 136 -22.91 22.78 11.51
CA PRO A 136 -22.99 23.34 10.15
C PRO A 136 -23.13 24.86 10.17
N GLU A 137 -23.78 25.41 11.21
CA GLU A 137 -24.01 26.84 11.38
C GLU A 137 -22.74 27.61 11.77
N ARG A 138 -21.77 26.94 12.40
CA ARG A 138 -20.45 27.51 12.71
C ARG A 138 -19.41 27.26 11.64
N THR A 139 -19.58 26.21 10.86
CA THR A 139 -18.56 25.73 9.92
C THR A 139 -18.76 26.32 8.52
N PHE A 140 -20.01 26.64 8.15
CA PHE A 140 -20.33 27.29 6.89
C PHE A 140 -21.00 28.66 7.10
N PRO A 141 -20.61 29.71 6.34
CA PRO A 141 -19.54 29.71 5.33
C PRO A 141 -18.14 29.70 5.97
N VAL A 142 -17.19 29.02 5.33
CA VAL A 142 -15.79 29.01 5.79
C VAL A 142 -15.19 30.40 5.54
N GLY A 143 -14.82 31.09 6.62
CA GLY A 143 -14.48 32.52 6.57
C GLY A 143 -13.25 32.88 5.75
N ASP A 144 -12.25 31.99 5.65
CA ASP A 144 -11.04 32.22 4.87
C ASP A 144 -10.27 30.91 4.52
N PRO A 145 -9.26 30.96 3.61
CA PRO A 145 -8.47 29.79 3.24
C PRO A 145 -7.64 29.16 4.38
N ALA A 146 -7.27 29.92 5.41
CA ALA A 146 -6.52 29.40 6.56
C ALA A 146 -7.42 28.58 7.50
N ALA A 147 -8.66 29.03 7.70
CA ALA A 147 -9.70 28.29 8.40
C ALA A 147 -10.03 26.98 7.66
N LEU A 148 -10.17 27.03 6.33
CA LEU A 148 -10.37 25.82 5.51
C LEU A 148 -9.21 24.83 5.66
N ARG A 149 -7.97 25.32 5.62
CA ARG A 149 -6.78 24.48 5.82
C ARG A 149 -6.77 23.82 7.20
N THR A 150 -7.14 24.56 8.23
CA THR A 150 -7.22 24.03 9.61
C THR A 150 -8.26 22.93 9.73
N LEU A 151 -9.45 23.12 9.15
CA LEU A 151 -10.50 22.11 9.10
C LEU A 151 -10.04 20.86 8.32
N TYR A 152 -9.36 21.06 7.20
CA TYR A 152 -8.84 19.97 6.37
C TYR A 152 -7.74 19.16 7.06
N GLU A 153 -6.81 19.80 7.77
CA GLU A 153 -5.81 19.09 8.57
C GLU A 153 -6.45 18.30 9.73
N ARG A 154 -7.48 18.87 10.37
CA ARG A 154 -8.24 18.16 11.41
C ARG A 154 -8.96 16.93 10.84
N TYR A 155 -9.60 17.06 9.69
CA TYR A 155 -10.18 15.93 8.96
C TYR A 155 -9.12 14.87 8.66
N LYS A 156 -7.97 15.24 8.11
CA LYS A 156 -6.89 14.29 7.79
C LYS A 156 -6.37 13.58 9.04
N ALA A 157 -6.33 14.25 10.18
CA ALA A 157 -5.93 13.66 11.44
C ALA A 157 -6.90 12.57 11.94
N SER A 158 -8.17 12.63 11.53
CA SER A 158 -9.20 11.65 11.92
C SER A 158 -9.55 10.64 10.83
N TYR A 159 -9.50 11.02 9.56
CA TYR A 159 -10.00 10.21 8.43
C TYR A 159 -9.00 10.06 7.27
N GLY A 160 -7.81 10.65 7.40
CA GLY A 160 -6.77 10.53 6.38
C GLY A 160 -6.27 9.10 6.23
N SER A 161 -6.29 8.58 5.01
CA SER A 161 -5.82 7.22 4.65
C SER A 161 -4.36 6.96 4.97
N VAL A 162 -3.54 8.00 5.11
CA VAL A 162 -2.15 7.87 5.60
C VAL A 162 -2.08 7.27 7.01
N ARG A 163 -3.11 7.45 7.86
CA ARG A 163 -3.18 6.86 9.21
C ARG A 163 -3.15 5.35 9.17
N ARG A 164 -3.91 4.75 8.25
CA ARG A 164 -3.96 3.30 8.00
C ARG A 164 -2.58 2.76 7.64
N CYS A 165 -1.88 3.51 6.80
CA CYS A 165 -0.52 3.18 6.39
C CYS A 165 0.43 3.26 7.57
N ILE A 166 0.40 4.35 8.34
CA ILE A 166 1.22 4.50 9.56
C ILE A 166 0.98 3.32 10.51
N ALA A 167 -0.27 2.96 10.79
CA ALA A 167 -0.62 1.85 11.66
C ALA A 167 -0.09 0.50 11.13
N PHE A 168 -0.15 0.26 9.82
CA PHE A 168 0.44 -0.93 9.21
C PHE A 168 1.96 -0.99 9.39
N PHE A 169 2.67 0.09 9.04
CA PHE A 169 4.12 0.13 9.19
C PHE A 169 4.56 0.09 10.66
N ASP A 170 3.73 0.54 11.59
CA ASP A 170 4.02 0.47 13.02
C ASP A 170 3.91 -0.95 13.61
N ARG A 171 3.31 -1.91 12.88
CA ARG A 171 3.32 -3.32 13.26
C ARG A 171 4.60 -4.06 12.84
N LEU A 172 5.47 -3.42 12.05
CA LEU A 172 6.66 -4.07 11.55
C LEU A 172 7.65 -4.42 12.69
N PRO A 173 8.44 -5.49 12.54
CA PRO A 173 9.55 -5.75 13.46
C PRO A 173 10.49 -4.55 13.55
N GLN A 174 11.03 -4.28 14.74
CA GLN A 174 11.93 -3.14 14.98
C GLN A 174 13.12 -3.08 13.99
N PRO A 175 13.80 -4.19 13.65
CA PRO A 175 14.88 -4.15 12.65
C PRO A 175 14.42 -3.66 11.27
N ARG A 176 13.18 -3.99 10.88
CA ARG A 176 12.60 -3.52 9.61
C ARG A 176 12.28 -2.04 9.65
N LYS A 177 11.74 -1.56 10.78
CA LYS A 177 11.48 -0.12 10.97
C LYS A 177 12.76 0.68 10.86
N GLU A 178 13.84 0.23 11.52
CA GLU A 178 15.15 0.88 11.49
C GLU A 178 15.76 0.88 10.08
N ALA A 179 15.71 -0.26 9.37
CA ALA A 179 16.17 -0.36 7.99
C ALA A 179 15.45 0.65 7.08
N LEU A 180 14.12 0.76 7.20
CA LEU A 180 13.33 1.71 6.40
C LEU A 180 13.61 3.18 6.76
N CYS A 181 13.78 3.49 8.05
CA CYS A 181 14.18 4.82 8.51
C CYS A 181 15.55 5.23 7.96
N ASN A 182 16.50 4.31 7.97
CA ASN A 182 17.86 4.52 7.45
C ASN A 182 17.89 4.58 5.91
N ALA A 183 16.91 4.04 5.21
CA ALA A 183 16.85 4.11 3.75
C ALA A 183 16.46 5.51 3.21
N ILE A 184 16.05 6.44 4.06
CA ILE A 184 15.64 7.79 3.65
C ILE A 184 16.42 8.82 4.47
N HIS A 185 17.16 9.70 3.80
CA HIS A 185 17.90 10.76 4.43
C HIS A 185 17.40 12.13 3.96
N LEU A 186 17.20 13.05 4.92
CA LEU A 186 16.90 14.45 4.69
C LEU A 186 18.09 15.28 5.14
N ASP A 187 18.73 15.98 4.21
CA ASP A 187 19.96 16.76 4.45
C ASP A 187 21.06 15.92 5.15
N GLY A 188 21.18 14.66 4.72
CA GLY A 188 22.15 13.70 5.27
C GLY A 188 21.74 13.02 6.57
N ILE A 189 20.58 13.36 7.15
CA ILE A 189 20.09 12.77 8.41
C ILE A 189 19.02 11.72 8.11
N PRO A 190 19.16 10.48 8.61
CA PRO A 190 18.11 9.46 8.51
C PRO A 190 16.76 9.95 9.03
N VAL A 191 15.68 9.46 8.44
CA VAL A 191 14.33 9.77 8.91
C VAL A 191 14.13 9.22 10.33
N SER A 192 13.62 10.07 11.23
CA SER A 192 13.58 9.78 12.67
C SER A 192 12.50 8.78 13.12
N SER A 193 11.55 8.42 12.25
CA SER A 193 10.44 7.55 12.65
C SER A 193 9.77 6.86 11.46
N ILE A 194 9.17 5.69 11.75
CA ILE A 194 8.42 4.94 10.75
C ILE A 194 7.20 5.71 10.23
N LYS A 195 6.62 6.59 11.05
CA LYS A 195 5.57 7.52 10.63
C LYS A 195 6.03 8.39 9.46
N LYS A 196 7.25 8.93 9.54
CA LYS A 196 7.82 9.78 8.48
C LYS A 196 8.14 8.98 7.22
N VAL A 197 8.54 7.72 7.34
CA VAL A 197 8.68 6.79 6.21
C VAL A 197 7.33 6.58 5.52
N ALA A 198 6.28 6.26 6.29
CA ALA A 198 4.94 6.04 5.75
C ALA A 198 4.41 7.31 5.06
N GLU A 199 4.56 8.49 5.68
CA GLU A 199 4.22 9.79 5.07
C GLU A 199 5.00 10.05 3.77
N PHE A 200 6.28 9.69 3.73
CA PHE A 200 7.12 9.84 2.55
C PHE A 200 6.63 8.97 1.38
N LEU A 201 6.46 7.68 1.62
CA LEU A 201 5.99 6.72 0.60
C LEU A 201 4.56 7.05 0.14
N TYR A 202 3.70 7.48 1.08
CA TYR A 202 2.33 7.90 0.77
C TYR A 202 2.31 9.13 -0.15
N ASP A 203 3.21 10.10 0.08
CA ASP A 203 3.37 11.27 -0.79
C ASP A 203 3.80 10.89 -2.21
N LEU A 204 4.70 9.92 -2.37
CA LEU A 204 5.09 9.42 -3.70
C LEU A 204 3.88 8.83 -4.44
N ARG A 205 3.14 7.94 -3.77
CA ARG A 205 1.90 7.36 -4.31
C ARG A 205 0.88 8.44 -4.66
N SER A 206 0.67 9.41 -3.76
CA SER A 206 -0.28 10.51 -3.94
C SER A 206 0.06 11.36 -5.16
N LYS A 207 1.32 11.75 -5.33
CA LYS A 207 1.79 12.52 -6.48
C LYS A 207 1.61 11.77 -7.80
N PHE A 208 1.82 10.46 -7.82
CA PHE A 208 1.51 9.69 -9.02
C PHE A 208 0.01 9.72 -9.35
N VAL A 209 -0.83 9.42 -8.37
CA VAL A 209 -2.28 9.32 -8.56
C VAL A 209 -2.91 10.66 -8.97
N HIS A 210 -2.42 11.78 -8.44
CA HIS A 210 -3.01 13.10 -8.69
C HIS A 210 -2.29 13.93 -9.76
N GLU A 211 -0.99 13.68 -9.99
CA GLU A 211 -0.15 14.51 -10.86
C GLU A 211 0.58 13.71 -11.94
N GLY A 212 0.43 12.38 -11.99
CA GLY A 212 1.15 11.51 -12.94
C GLY A 212 2.66 11.41 -12.68
N ARG A 213 3.14 11.87 -11.51
CA ARG A 213 4.57 11.86 -11.17
C ARG A 213 5.03 10.48 -10.71
N LEU A 214 5.94 9.87 -11.47
CA LEU A 214 6.51 8.55 -11.18
C LEU A 214 7.31 8.55 -9.86
N ALA A 215 7.26 7.41 -9.16
CA ALA A 215 7.95 7.19 -7.89
C ALA A 215 9.42 6.79 -8.11
N LEU A 216 10.22 7.68 -8.71
CA LEU A 216 11.63 7.44 -9.03
C LEU A 216 12.51 7.19 -7.81
N GLN A 217 12.06 7.57 -6.61
CA GLN A 217 12.76 7.40 -5.36
C GLN A 217 12.77 5.96 -4.83
N VAL A 218 12.02 5.05 -5.47
CA VAL A 218 12.07 3.61 -5.22
C VAL A 218 12.86 2.95 -6.35
N SER A 219 14.13 2.65 -6.07
CA SER A 219 15.12 2.20 -7.04
C SER A 219 16.15 1.30 -6.36
N ASP A 220 16.81 0.44 -7.12
CA ASP A 220 17.93 -0.38 -6.62
C ASP A 220 19.23 0.42 -6.49
N THR A 221 19.21 1.69 -6.89
CA THR A 221 20.33 2.63 -6.75
C THR A 221 19.97 3.82 -5.85
N SER A 222 20.99 4.44 -5.26
CA SER A 222 20.83 5.68 -4.49
C SER A 222 20.26 6.79 -5.39
N VAL A 223 19.15 7.40 -4.98
CA VAL A 223 18.53 8.51 -5.70
C VAL A 223 18.63 9.78 -4.87
N PHE A 224 19.11 10.86 -5.50
CA PHE A 224 19.12 12.20 -4.94
C PHE A 224 18.01 13.02 -5.57
N SER A 225 17.23 13.72 -4.76
CA SER A 225 16.17 14.62 -5.22
C SER A 225 16.05 15.82 -4.30
N GLN A 226 15.35 16.86 -4.74
CA GLN A 226 15.08 18.03 -3.93
C GLN A 226 13.60 18.06 -3.52
N ARG A 227 13.32 18.27 -2.23
CA ARG A 227 11.96 18.40 -1.70
C ARG A 227 11.90 19.53 -0.69
N LYS A 228 11.14 20.59 -1.00
CA LYS A 228 10.98 21.79 -0.15
C LYS A 228 12.35 22.31 0.33
N GLU A 229 13.23 22.58 -0.65
CA GLU A 229 14.61 23.06 -0.45
C GLU A 229 15.59 22.07 0.21
N LYS A 230 15.10 20.95 0.74
CA LYS A 230 15.95 19.90 1.33
C LYS A 230 16.45 18.92 0.28
N VAL A 231 17.66 18.43 0.47
CA VAL A 231 18.21 17.32 -0.29
C VAL A 231 17.69 16.02 0.31
N VAL A 232 17.04 15.21 -0.51
CA VAL A 232 16.56 13.87 -0.13
C VAL A 232 17.42 12.84 -0.84
N ARG A 233 18.09 11.98 -0.06
CA ARG A 233 18.74 10.77 -0.57
C ARG A 233 17.90 9.57 -0.18
N THR A 234 17.55 8.72 -1.15
CA THR A 234 16.83 7.48 -0.89
C THR A 234 17.64 6.27 -1.35
N GLU A 235 17.58 5.22 -0.54
CA GLU A 235 18.10 3.88 -0.80
C GLU A 235 16.97 2.84 -0.65
N LEU A 236 15.74 3.30 -0.86
CA LEU A 236 14.55 2.48 -0.81
C LEU A 236 14.46 1.63 -2.07
N THR A 237 14.64 0.32 -1.91
CA THR A 237 14.45 -0.64 -2.98
C THR A 237 13.02 -1.18 -2.98
N ILE A 238 12.52 -1.60 -4.14
CA ILE A 238 11.22 -2.25 -4.21
C ILE A 238 11.23 -3.54 -3.39
N THR A 239 12.33 -4.30 -3.45
CA THR A 239 12.53 -5.52 -2.67
C THR A 239 12.36 -5.25 -1.17
N GLY A 240 13.02 -4.22 -0.62
CA GLY A 240 12.88 -3.86 0.79
C GLY A 240 11.44 -3.52 1.20
N LEU A 241 10.68 -2.89 0.30
CA LEU A 241 9.25 -2.62 0.52
C LEU A 241 8.40 -3.88 0.44
N LEU A 242 8.72 -4.82 -0.47
CA LEU A 242 8.04 -6.12 -0.55
C LEU A 242 8.23 -6.90 0.75
N GLU A 243 9.46 -6.96 1.27
CA GLU A 243 9.72 -7.65 2.55
C GLU A 243 8.97 -6.99 3.71
N ALA A 244 8.94 -5.65 3.76
CA ALA A 244 8.15 -4.93 4.75
C ALA A 244 6.65 -5.27 4.63
N PHE A 245 6.13 -5.38 3.40
CA PHE A 245 4.74 -5.80 3.20
C PHE A 245 4.48 -7.20 3.76
N GLU A 246 5.33 -8.17 3.40
CA GLU A 246 5.19 -9.56 3.84
C GLU A 246 5.20 -9.66 5.37
N GLU A 247 6.13 -8.97 6.03
CA GLU A 247 6.21 -8.91 7.50
C GLU A 247 4.98 -8.21 8.11
N GLY A 248 4.53 -7.11 7.52
CA GLY A 248 3.36 -6.36 8.02
C GLY A 248 2.05 -7.13 7.86
N VAL A 249 1.88 -7.89 6.77
CA VAL A 249 0.73 -8.78 6.59
C VAL A 249 0.74 -9.89 7.64
N LEU A 250 1.88 -10.54 7.86
CA LEU A 250 1.97 -11.61 8.86
C LEU A 250 1.72 -11.08 10.27
N ALA A 251 2.25 -9.90 10.62
CA ALA A 251 1.96 -9.26 11.90
C ALA A 251 0.47 -8.91 12.05
N TYR A 252 -0.14 -8.32 11.01
CA TYR A 252 -1.56 -7.96 11.01
C TYR A 252 -2.47 -9.16 11.29
N PHE A 253 -2.23 -10.30 10.63
CA PHE A 253 -3.07 -11.49 10.79
C PHE A 253 -2.63 -12.41 11.94
N GLY A 254 -1.37 -12.36 12.36
CA GLY A 254 -0.78 -13.21 13.38
C GLY A 254 -1.01 -12.72 14.80
N ASP A 255 -1.11 -11.40 15.02
CA ASP A 255 -1.23 -10.81 16.37
C ASP A 255 -2.63 -10.95 16.99
N GLY A 256 -3.56 -11.67 16.35
CA GLY A 256 -4.92 -11.85 16.86
C GLY A 256 -5.65 -10.52 17.04
N THR A 257 -6.08 -9.91 15.94
CA THR A 257 -7.06 -8.81 15.96
C THR A 257 -8.36 -9.23 16.60
#